data_AF-A0A7C2TFA4-F1
#
_entry.id   AF-A0A7C2TFA4-F1
#
_cell.length_a   1.000
_cell.length_b   1.000
_cell.length_c   1.000
_cell.angle_alpha   90.00
_cell.angle_beta   90.00
_cell.angle_gamma   90.00
#
_symmetry.space_group_name_H-M   'P 1'
#
loop_
_entity.id
_entity.type
_entity.pdbx_description
1 polymer ?
#
loop_
_entity_poly.entity_id
_entity_poly.type
_entity_poly.pdbx_seq_one_letter_code
_entity_poly.pdbx_strand_id
1 'polypeptide(L)'
;MERMMDEERSAAIARDFNRELFCLLGLPADNLTLDATKALLRDKTQQQGNIILSTINVNWVAQSWRDPSFRAAILNSDLVTLDGKPLVWLSRLMGYPMREVVAGSTLIDEINHDKTTAEPLTIFFFGGEDEAGRRAVERVNANRGGLKAVGWLNPGFGSVEEMSRPELIATVNQANPDILLVALGAKKGTAWIEHNRHRLQARIISHLGATVNFLAGTVRRAPQAVRNLGLEWVWRILQEPKLFSRYAADGLLLLRMLLLRLPLWLRYRGWQVRHSRQGHPGSGQWREEDPAVTLLFDADLQAARNPALRDLLRRAALADRDLVLDFQATKFMDGAFLGLLLLLQKQQQKNGRQLALRHTEGRPAQIFHLFGIPAP
;
A
#
# COMPACT_ATOMS: atom_id res chain seq x y z
N MET A 1 2.09 -13.87 -27.14
CA MET A 1 0.79 -14.36 -26.65
C MET A 1 0.81 -14.61 -25.14
N GLU A 2 1.78 -15.37 -24.60
CA GLU A 2 1.99 -15.52 -23.14
C GLU A 2 2.27 -14.19 -22.42
N ARG A 3 3.20 -13.35 -22.91
CA ARG A 3 3.47 -12.00 -22.35
C ARG A 3 2.25 -11.06 -22.25
N MET A 4 1.29 -11.14 -23.17
CA MET A 4 0.05 -10.34 -23.11
C MET A 4 -0.92 -10.88 -22.07
N MET A 5 -1.06 -12.22 -21.99
CA MET A 5 -1.87 -12.87 -20.96
C MET A 5 -1.27 -12.70 -19.54
N ASP A 6 0.05 -12.52 -19.43
CA ASP A 6 0.80 -12.26 -18.20
C ASP A 6 0.52 -10.86 -17.61
N GLU A 7 0.46 -9.84 -18.46
CA GLU A 7 0.10 -8.46 -18.08
C GLU A 7 -1.38 -8.36 -17.67
N GLU A 8 -2.27 -9.08 -18.34
CA GLU A 8 -3.72 -9.06 -18.09
C GLU A 8 -4.12 -9.60 -16.71
N ARG A 9 -3.33 -10.49 -16.09
CA ARG A 9 -3.69 -11.15 -14.81
C ARG A 9 -3.08 -10.52 -13.56
N SER A 10 -1.83 -10.04 -13.61
CA SER A 10 -1.34 -9.16 -12.54
C SER A 10 -2.12 -7.84 -12.48
N ALA A 11 -2.71 -7.47 -13.62
CA ALA A 11 -3.69 -6.40 -13.69
C ALA A 11 -5.01 -6.71 -12.95
N ALA A 12 -5.37 -7.96 -12.60
CA ALA A 12 -6.63 -8.26 -11.93
C ALA A 12 -6.72 -7.68 -10.50
N ILE A 13 -5.65 -7.77 -9.70
CA ILE A 13 -5.59 -7.15 -8.36
C ILE A 13 -5.38 -5.63 -8.47
N ALA A 14 -4.61 -5.18 -9.48
CA ALA A 14 -4.38 -3.76 -9.74
C ALA A 14 -5.64 -3.04 -10.27
N ARG A 15 -6.56 -3.76 -10.91
CA ARG A 15 -7.84 -3.28 -11.44
C ARG A 15 -9.03 -3.72 -10.58
N ASP A 16 -8.79 -4.18 -9.35
CA ASP A 16 -9.87 -4.53 -8.44
C ASP A 16 -10.46 -3.29 -7.78
N PHE A 17 -11.40 -2.66 -8.49
CA PHE A 17 -12.20 -1.55 -8.00
C PHE A 17 -13.29 -2.00 -7.01
N ASN A 18 -13.31 -3.25 -6.54
CA ASN A 18 -14.19 -3.72 -5.46
C ASN A 18 -13.50 -3.76 -4.09
N ARG A 19 -12.20 -3.50 -4.02
CA ARG A 19 -11.44 -3.41 -2.76
C ARG A 19 -12.02 -2.35 -1.81
N GLU A 20 -12.17 -2.70 -0.54
CA GLU A 20 -12.40 -1.69 0.51
C GLU A 20 -11.12 -0.86 0.70
N LEU A 21 -10.97 0.16 -0.14
CA LEU A 21 -9.79 1.02 -0.23
C LEU A 21 -10.17 2.43 0.18
N PHE A 22 -9.33 3.07 0.99
CA PHE A 22 -9.51 4.47 1.41
C PHE A 22 -8.26 5.30 1.13
N CYS A 23 -8.43 6.61 0.91
CA CYS A 23 -7.33 7.56 0.89
C CYS A 23 -7.01 8.05 2.32
N LEU A 24 -5.75 7.93 2.72
CA LEU A 24 -5.22 8.44 3.98
C LEU A 24 -4.01 9.34 3.72
N LEU A 25 -4.19 10.66 3.86
CA LEU A 25 -3.13 11.66 3.62
C LEU A 25 -2.42 11.49 2.26
N GLY A 26 -3.19 11.07 1.26
CA GLY A 26 -2.78 11.03 -0.14
C GLY A 26 -2.18 9.70 -0.54
N LEU A 27 -2.26 8.71 0.35
CA LEU A 27 -1.83 7.35 0.10
C LEU A 27 -3.05 6.42 0.13
N PRO A 28 -3.09 5.38 -0.73
CA PRO A 28 -4.06 4.30 -0.60
C PRO A 28 -3.85 3.53 0.70
N ALA A 29 -4.94 3.07 1.31
CA ALA A 29 -4.93 2.18 2.46
C ALA A 29 -6.07 1.16 2.35
N ASP A 30 -5.71 -0.11 2.22
CA ASP A 30 -6.62 -1.24 2.13
C ASP A 30 -7.16 -1.63 3.49
N ASN A 31 -8.49 -1.72 3.59
CA ASN A 31 -9.22 -2.16 4.77
C ASN A 31 -9.34 -3.68 4.79
N LEU A 32 -8.21 -4.35 4.96
CA LEU A 32 -8.13 -5.79 5.10
C LEU A 32 -7.88 -6.18 6.54
N THR A 33 -8.39 -7.37 6.89
CA THR A 33 -7.92 -8.08 8.08
C THR A 33 -6.62 -8.82 7.75
N LEU A 34 -5.88 -9.21 8.78
CA LEU A 34 -4.70 -10.05 8.74
C LEU A 34 -5.02 -11.39 8.08
N ASP A 35 -6.13 -12.01 8.43
CA ASP A 35 -6.59 -13.26 7.82
C ASP A 35 -6.98 -13.07 6.35
N ALA A 36 -7.72 -12.02 6.01
CA ALA A 36 -8.06 -11.71 4.62
C ALA A 36 -6.78 -11.41 3.81
N THR A 37 -5.79 -10.76 4.41
CA THR A 37 -4.51 -10.49 3.77
C THR A 37 -3.74 -11.78 3.54
N LYS A 38 -3.66 -12.69 4.52
CA LYS A 38 -3.04 -14.02 4.36
C LYS A 38 -3.70 -14.82 3.23
N ALA A 39 -5.03 -14.85 3.19
CA ALA A 39 -5.79 -15.53 2.15
C ALA A 39 -5.48 -14.93 0.77
N LEU A 40 -5.53 -13.60 0.63
CA LEU A 40 -5.20 -12.91 -0.62
C LEU A 40 -3.77 -13.21 -1.09
N LEU A 41 -2.79 -13.19 -0.18
CA LEU A 41 -1.41 -13.54 -0.52
C LEU A 41 -1.31 -14.99 -1.01
N ARG A 42 -1.94 -15.95 -0.33
CA ARG A 42 -1.95 -17.36 -0.78
C ARG A 42 -2.63 -17.53 -2.14
N ASP A 43 -3.76 -16.88 -2.38
CA ASP A 43 -4.43 -16.93 -3.67
C ASP A 43 -3.55 -16.33 -4.77
N LYS A 44 -2.78 -15.28 -4.45
CA LYS A 44 -1.86 -14.66 -5.40
C LYS A 44 -0.71 -15.59 -5.80
N THR A 45 -0.25 -16.51 -4.95
CA THR A 45 0.86 -17.40 -5.33
C THR A 45 0.48 -18.40 -6.42
N GLN A 46 -0.82 -18.69 -6.55
CA GLN A 46 -1.39 -19.50 -7.63
C GLN A 46 -1.58 -18.74 -8.95
N GLN A 47 -1.29 -17.43 -8.97
CA GLN A 47 -1.49 -16.57 -10.12
C GLN A 47 -0.15 -16.11 -10.69
N GLN A 48 -0.14 -15.84 -12.00
CA GLN A 48 1.03 -15.27 -12.67
C GLN A 48 1.21 -13.78 -12.33
N GLY A 49 2.42 -13.27 -12.58
CA GLY A 49 2.82 -11.90 -12.28
C GLY A 49 3.05 -11.63 -10.79
N ASN A 50 3.64 -10.47 -10.49
CA ASN A 50 3.95 -10.07 -9.12
C ASN A 50 3.01 -8.98 -8.61
N ILE A 51 2.79 -8.96 -7.29
CA ILE A 51 2.25 -7.81 -6.57
C ILE A 51 3.29 -7.22 -5.63
N ILE A 52 3.21 -5.90 -5.46
CA ILE A 52 3.95 -5.20 -4.42
C ILE A 52 3.04 -4.97 -3.22
N LEU A 53 3.44 -5.49 -2.06
CA LEU A 53 2.83 -5.20 -0.77
C LEU A 53 3.65 -4.14 -0.02
N SER A 54 3.04 -2.99 0.26
CA SER A 54 3.60 -1.95 1.12
C SER A 54 2.84 -1.88 2.44
N THR A 55 3.56 -1.87 3.56
CA THR A 55 2.95 -1.75 4.90
C THR A 55 3.29 -0.39 5.49
N ILE A 56 2.43 0.60 5.27
CA ILE A 56 2.73 2.01 5.59
C ILE A 56 2.59 2.28 7.08
N ASN A 57 3.57 2.96 7.66
CA ASN A 57 3.55 3.46 9.03
C ASN A 57 3.69 5.00 9.05
N VAL A 58 3.68 5.61 10.24
CA VAL A 58 3.79 7.07 10.39
C VAL A 58 5.05 7.64 9.73
N ASN A 59 6.18 6.92 9.82
CA ASN A 59 7.43 7.32 9.18
C ASN A 59 7.33 7.28 7.65
N TRP A 60 6.63 6.31 7.08
CA TRP A 60 6.39 6.24 5.62
C TRP A 60 5.50 7.39 5.15
N VAL A 61 4.43 7.68 5.90
CA VAL A 61 3.60 8.86 5.62
C VAL A 61 4.48 10.09 5.63
N ALA A 62 5.21 10.36 6.72
CA ALA A 62 6.08 11.52 6.84
C ALA A 62 7.11 11.64 5.69
N GLN A 63 7.75 10.54 5.31
CA GLN A 63 8.69 10.51 4.18
C GLN A 63 8.02 10.79 2.84
N SER A 64 6.82 10.25 2.59
CA SER A 64 6.09 10.48 1.33
C SER A 64 5.75 11.96 1.08
N TRP A 65 5.72 12.78 2.13
CA TRP A 65 5.50 14.23 2.03
C TRP A 65 6.78 15.03 1.78
N ARG A 66 7.94 14.42 1.99
CA ARG A 66 9.26 15.05 1.78
C ARG A 66 9.93 14.57 0.49
N ASP A 67 9.56 13.39 0.02
CA ASP A 67 10.19 12.71 -1.10
C ASP A 67 9.15 12.23 -2.13
N PRO A 68 9.01 12.94 -3.27
CA PRO A 68 8.09 12.56 -4.34
C PRO A 68 8.37 11.17 -4.92
N SER A 69 9.63 10.75 -5.01
CA SER A 69 10.00 9.42 -5.54
C SER A 69 9.53 8.30 -4.60
N PHE A 70 9.70 8.51 -3.29
CA PHE A 70 9.23 7.56 -2.28
C PHE A 70 7.71 7.47 -2.26
N ARG A 71 7.03 8.61 -2.40
CA ARG A 71 5.57 8.66 -2.54
C ARG A 71 5.09 7.90 -3.77
N ALA A 72 5.71 8.12 -4.92
CA ALA A 72 5.36 7.42 -6.15
C ALA A 72 5.49 5.89 -6.00
N ALA A 73 6.54 5.40 -5.32
CA ALA A 73 6.70 3.97 -5.05
C ALA A 73 5.54 3.39 -4.18
N ILE A 74 5.06 4.14 -3.18
CA ILE A 74 3.89 3.72 -2.39
C ILE A 74 2.63 3.71 -3.26
N LEU A 75 2.40 4.77 -4.06
CA LEU A 75 1.26 4.86 -4.97
C LEU A 75 1.27 3.73 -6.02
N ASN A 76 2.44 3.26 -6.42
CA ASN A 76 2.62 2.16 -7.37
C ASN A 76 2.46 0.76 -6.76
N SER A 77 2.32 0.66 -5.43
CA SER A 77 2.12 -0.60 -4.72
C SER A 77 0.74 -1.20 -5.05
N ASP A 78 0.68 -2.52 -5.17
CA ASP A 78 -0.54 -3.23 -5.55
C ASP A 78 -1.43 -3.50 -4.33
N LEU A 79 -0.85 -3.64 -3.14
CA LEU A 79 -1.54 -3.74 -1.87
C LEU A 79 -0.89 -2.82 -0.83
N VAL A 80 -1.68 -2.04 -0.11
CA VAL A 80 -1.16 -1.10 0.91
C VAL A 80 -1.89 -1.27 2.23
N THR A 81 -1.22 -1.89 3.20
CA THR A 81 -1.78 -2.08 4.55
C THR A 81 -1.23 -1.06 5.53
N LEU A 82 -1.90 -0.91 6.68
CA LEU A 82 -1.43 -0.05 7.77
C LEU A 82 -0.57 -0.83 8.77
N ASP A 83 0.64 -0.36 8.99
CA ASP A 83 1.58 -0.81 10.00
C ASP A 83 1.63 0.18 11.17
N GLY A 84 0.71 -0.01 12.12
CA GLY A 84 0.67 0.72 13.38
C GLY A 84 -0.68 1.38 13.69
N LYS A 85 -1.02 1.40 14.98
CA LYS A 85 -2.28 1.95 15.46
C LYS A 85 -2.53 3.44 15.16
N PRO A 86 -1.52 4.34 15.19
CA PRO A 86 -1.77 5.76 14.93
C PRO A 86 -2.47 6.02 13.59
N LEU A 87 -2.14 5.26 12.54
CA LEU A 87 -2.79 5.40 11.23
C LEU A 87 -4.21 4.82 11.22
N VAL A 88 -4.46 3.74 11.95
CA VAL A 88 -5.82 3.20 12.13
C VAL A 88 -6.70 4.20 12.89
N TRP A 89 -6.18 4.82 13.96
CA TRP A 89 -6.91 5.85 14.70
C TRP A 89 -7.21 7.07 13.82
N LEU A 90 -6.22 7.52 13.05
CA LEU A 90 -6.41 8.62 12.10
C LEU A 90 -7.49 8.28 11.05
N SER A 91 -7.45 7.07 10.48
CA SER A 91 -8.47 6.59 9.56
C SER A 91 -9.88 6.65 10.18
N ARG A 92 -10.03 6.18 11.42
CA ARG A 92 -11.32 6.22 12.14
C ARG A 92 -11.77 7.64 12.44
N LEU A 93 -10.84 8.53 12.79
CA LEU A 93 -11.12 9.96 12.97
C LEU A 93 -11.60 10.64 11.67
N MET A 94 -11.08 10.21 10.52
CA MET A 94 -11.53 10.63 9.19
C MET A 94 -12.89 10.02 8.79
N GLY A 95 -13.46 9.14 9.63
CA GLY A 95 -14.76 8.50 9.41
C GLY A 95 -14.70 7.18 8.64
N TYR A 96 -13.52 6.58 8.48
CA TYR A 96 -13.36 5.30 7.78
C TYR A 96 -13.17 4.14 8.75
N PRO A 97 -13.97 3.06 8.64
CA PRO A 97 -13.99 1.96 9.60
C PRO A 97 -12.84 0.97 9.35
N MET A 98 -11.60 1.46 9.43
CA MET A 98 -10.41 0.62 9.31
C MET A 98 -10.42 -0.44 10.40
N ARG A 99 -10.46 -1.71 9.96
CA ARG A 99 -10.74 -2.87 10.81
C ARG A 99 -9.59 -3.09 11.78
N GLU A 100 -8.38 -3.24 11.27
CA GLU A 100 -7.22 -3.53 12.11
C GLU A 100 -5.87 -3.08 11.53
N VAL A 101 -4.81 -3.31 12.31
CA VAL A 101 -3.42 -3.11 11.91
C VAL A 101 -2.94 -4.40 11.25
N VAL A 102 -2.44 -4.29 10.02
CA VAL A 102 -1.79 -5.40 9.30
C VAL A 102 -0.34 -5.02 9.06
N ALA A 103 0.45 -5.13 10.14
CA ALA A 103 1.88 -4.91 10.12
C ALA A 103 2.57 -6.04 9.36
N GLY A 104 3.49 -5.72 8.45
CA GLY A 104 4.14 -6.74 7.63
C GLY A 104 4.98 -7.73 8.44
N SER A 105 5.57 -7.29 9.56
CA SER A 105 6.25 -8.19 10.49
C SER A 105 5.29 -9.19 11.15
N THR A 106 4.07 -8.76 11.54
CA THR A 106 3.03 -9.65 12.07
C THR A 106 2.51 -10.58 10.99
N LEU A 107 2.29 -10.09 9.77
CA LEU A 107 1.81 -10.89 8.66
C LEU A 107 2.76 -12.06 8.36
N ILE A 108 4.06 -11.80 8.24
CA ILE A 108 5.06 -12.85 7.98
C ILE A 108 5.18 -13.80 9.18
N ASP A 109 5.15 -13.29 10.41
CA ASP A 109 5.21 -14.10 11.63
C ASP A 109 4.02 -15.05 11.75
N GLU A 110 2.81 -14.59 11.47
CA GLU A 110 1.60 -15.41 11.47
C GLU A 110 1.61 -16.46 10.36
N ILE A 111 2.04 -16.10 9.14
CA ILE A 111 2.20 -17.10 8.05
C ILE A 111 3.26 -18.14 8.46
N ASN A 112 4.36 -17.73 9.08
CA ASN A 112 5.41 -18.65 9.53
C ASN A 112 4.89 -19.68 10.54
N HIS A 113 4.01 -19.27 11.45
CA HIS A 113 3.48 -20.14 12.50
C HIS A 113 2.16 -20.85 12.12
N ASP A 114 1.60 -20.55 10.95
CA ASP A 114 0.40 -21.19 10.44
C ASP A 114 0.68 -22.65 10.04
N LYS A 115 0.23 -23.58 10.89
CA LYS A 115 0.35 -25.03 10.66
C LYS A 115 -0.87 -25.65 9.98
N THR A 116 -1.88 -24.85 9.67
CA THR A 116 -3.14 -25.37 9.12
C THR A 116 -3.04 -25.65 7.62
N THR A 117 -2.00 -25.16 6.96
CA THR A 117 -1.86 -25.26 5.51
C THR A 117 -1.03 -26.46 5.09
N ALA A 118 -1.51 -27.18 4.08
CA ALA A 118 -0.84 -28.38 3.56
C ALA A 118 0.55 -28.08 2.97
N GLU A 119 0.72 -26.91 2.36
CA GLU A 119 1.98 -26.50 1.74
C GLU A 119 2.47 -25.15 2.29
N PRO A 120 3.73 -25.07 2.77
CA PRO A 120 4.32 -23.82 3.20
C PRO A 120 4.64 -22.91 2.01
N LEU A 121 4.45 -21.60 2.18
CA LEU A 121 4.92 -20.63 1.18
C LEU A 121 6.44 -20.51 1.22
N THR A 122 7.06 -20.38 0.07
CA THR A 122 8.49 -20.18 -0.06
C THR A 122 8.86 -18.71 0.13
N ILE A 123 9.89 -18.42 0.94
CA ILE A 123 10.35 -17.05 1.21
C ILE A 123 11.84 -16.91 0.90
N PHE A 124 12.20 -15.82 0.21
CA PHE A 124 13.58 -15.43 -0.04
C PHE A 124 13.86 -14.07 0.59
N PHE A 125 15.01 -13.94 1.25
CA PHE A 125 15.42 -12.70 1.90
C PHE A 125 16.49 -11.97 1.06
N PHE A 126 16.17 -10.77 0.60
CA PHE A 126 17.12 -9.90 -0.11
C PHE A 126 17.54 -8.74 0.78
N GLY A 127 18.78 -8.74 1.25
CA GLY A 127 19.29 -7.81 2.27
C GLY A 127 19.26 -8.40 3.69
N GLY A 128 19.39 -7.52 4.69
CA GLY A 128 19.77 -7.92 6.05
C GLY A 128 21.26 -8.20 6.18
N GLU A 129 21.83 -7.91 7.35
CA GLU A 129 23.22 -8.23 7.67
C GLU A 129 23.47 -9.75 7.61
N ASP A 130 24.71 -10.15 7.32
CA ASP A 130 25.07 -11.55 7.04
C ASP A 130 24.61 -12.53 8.11
N GLU A 131 24.80 -12.16 9.38
CA GLU A 131 24.34 -12.99 10.49
C GLU A 131 22.81 -13.07 10.56
N ALA A 132 22.11 -11.93 10.39
CA ALA A 132 20.67 -11.86 10.51
C ALA A 132 19.97 -12.64 9.39
N GLY A 133 20.41 -12.48 8.14
CA GLY A 133 19.85 -13.17 6.99
C GLY A 133 20.01 -14.69 7.08
N ARG A 134 21.24 -15.17 7.35
CA ARG A 134 21.51 -16.60 7.54
C ARG A 134 20.67 -17.19 8.68
N ARG A 135 20.62 -16.51 9.83
CA ARG A 135 19.83 -16.97 10.98
C ARG A 135 18.32 -16.96 10.71
N ALA A 136 17.82 -16.04 9.90
CA ALA A 136 16.42 -16.02 9.50
C ALA A 136 16.07 -17.28 8.69
N VAL A 137 16.92 -17.67 7.73
CA VAL A 137 16.75 -18.92 6.95
C VAL A 137 16.75 -20.13 7.88
N GLU A 138 17.73 -20.22 8.79
CA GLU A 138 17.85 -21.35 9.72
C GLU A 138 16.63 -21.47 10.64
N ARG A 139 16.16 -20.37 11.22
CA ARG A 139 15.05 -20.38 12.18
C ARG A 139 13.70 -20.65 11.51
N VAL A 140 13.47 -20.10 10.32
CA VAL A 140 12.27 -20.40 9.53
C VAL A 140 12.24 -21.89 9.18
N ASN A 141 13.35 -22.46 8.72
CA ASN A 141 13.38 -23.87 8.32
C ASN A 141 13.43 -24.85 9.51
N ALA A 142 13.95 -24.44 10.67
CA ALA A 142 13.91 -25.25 11.89
C ALA A 142 12.49 -25.38 12.46
N ASN A 143 11.71 -24.30 12.39
CA ASN A 143 10.33 -24.28 12.84
C ASN A 143 9.40 -24.68 11.68
N ARG A 144 9.14 -25.98 11.52
CA ARG A 144 8.18 -26.47 10.51
C ARG A 144 6.80 -25.83 10.71
N GLY A 145 6.47 -24.85 9.87
CA GLY A 145 5.23 -24.09 9.87
C GLY A 145 4.84 -23.68 8.45
N GLY A 146 4.17 -22.54 8.29
CA GLY A 146 3.59 -22.13 7.01
C GLY A 146 4.57 -21.43 6.06
N LEU A 147 5.84 -21.29 6.43
CA LEU A 147 6.91 -20.79 5.56
C LEU A 147 8.06 -21.80 5.40
N LYS A 148 8.71 -21.73 4.24
CA LYS A 148 9.98 -22.39 3.94
C LYS A 148 10.95 -21.37 3.34
N ALA A 149 12.07 -21.11 4.02
CA ALA A 149 13.08 -20.22 3.50
C ALA A 149 13.88 -20.92 2.39
N VAL A 150 13.83 -20.38 1.17
CA VAL A 150 14.50 -20.93 -0.04
C VAL A 150 15.79 -20.22 -0.39
N GLY A 151 16.13 -19.15 0.32
CA GLY A 151 17.44 -18.52 0.18
C GLY A 151 17.53 -17.17 0.87
N TRP A 152 18.75 -16.66 0.88
CA TRP A 152 19.07 -15.32 1.32
C TRP A 152 20.24 -14.79 0.49
N LEU A 153 20.23 -13.49 0.22
CA LEU A 153 21.30 -12.79 -0.48
C LEU A 153 21.46 -11.40 0.10
N ASN A 154 22.66 -11.08 0.59
CA ASN A 154 23.04 -9.70 0.91
C ASN A 154 23.65 -9.05 -0.34
N PRO A 155 23.01 -8.01 -0.92
CA PRO A 155 23.56 -7.32 -2.09
C PRO A 155 24.73 -6.39 -1.75
N GLY A 156 25.06 -6.23 -0.47
CA GLY A 156 26.07 -5.29 0.04
C GLY A 156 25.54 -3.87 0.15
N PHE A 157 26.48 -2.91 0.22
CA PHE A 157 26.17 -1.49 0.21
C PHE A 157 26.42 -0.93 -1.19
N GLY A 158 25.50 -0.11 -1.68
CA GLY A 158 25.65 0.53 -2.98
C GLY A 158 24.42 1.33 -3.39
N SER A 159 24.46 1.83 -4.62
CA SER A 159 23.32 2.41 -5.34
C SER A 159 22.26 1.33 -5.63
N VAL A 160 21.08 1.76 -6.10
CA VAL A 160 20.05 0.81 -6.53
C VAL A 160 20.58 -0.04 -7.68
N GLU A 161 21.30 0.57 -8.61
CA GLU A 161 21.86 -0.04 -9.81
C GLU A 161 22.90 -1.11 -9.47
N GLU A 162 23.83 -0.82 -8.55
CA GLU A 162 24.87 -1.76 -8.10
C GLU A 162 24.28 -3.01 -7.42
N MET A 163 23.16 -2.83 -6.71
CA MET A 163 22.40 -3.93 -6.10
C MET A 163 21.44 -4.61 -7.09
N SER A 164 21.36 -4.15 -8.34
CA SER A 164 20.45 -4.64 -9.39
C SER A 164 21.18 -5.44 -10.48
N ARG A 165 22.43 -5.83 -10.21
CA ARG A 165 23.26 -6.64 -11.09
C ARG A 165 22.53 -7.90 -11.58
N PRO A 166 22.63 -8.27 -12.87
CA PRO A 166 21.90 -9.40 -13.44
C PRO A 166 22.05 -10.71 -12.65
N GLU A 167 23.22 -10.96 -12.08
CA GLU A 167 23.54 -12.19 -11.35
C GLU A 167 22.75 -12.26 -10.03
N LEU A 168 22.55 -11.12 -9.36
CA LEU A 168 21.77 -11.03 -8.13
C LEU A 168 20.29 -11.31 -8.41
N ILE A 169 19.75 -10.71 -9.48
CA ILE A 169 18.37 -10.94 -9.92
C ILE A 169 18.17 -12.39 -10.36
N ALA A 170 19.13 -12.96 -11.10
CA ALA A 170 19.10 -14.36 -11.50
C ALA A 170 19.07 -15.29 -10.28
N THR A 171 19.86 -15.00 -9.24
CA THR A 171 19.89 -15.77 -7.99
C THR A 171 18.52 -15.79 -7.31
N VAL A 172 17.89 -14.62 -7.18
CA VAL A 172 16.54 -14.50 -6.60
C VAL A 172 15.51 -15.28 -7.42
N ASN A 173 15.54 -15.14 -8.76
CA ASN A 173 14.58 -15.81 -9.64
C ASN A 173 14.78 -17.33 -9.69
N GLN A 174 16.03 -17.82 -9.66
CA GLN A 174 16.35 -19.25 -9.62
C GLN A 174 15.82 -19.93 -8.36
N ALA A 175 15.77 -19.22 -7.23
CA ALA A 175 15.15 -19.72 -6.00
C ALA A 175 13.62 -19.81 -6.09
N ASN A 176 13.01 -19.19 -7.11
CA ASN A 176 11.57 -19.17 -7.39
C ASN A 176 10.68 -18.97 -6.15
N PRO A 177 10.88 -17.90 -5.35
CA PRO A 177 10.13 -17.72 -4.12
C PRO A 177 8.71 -17.21 -4.36
N ASP A 178 7.78 -17.66 -3.53
CA ASP A 178 6.45 -17.06 -3.43
C ASP A 178 6.55 -15.62 -2.89
N ILE A 179 7.38 -15.43 -1.86
CA ILE A 179 7.58 -14.15 -1.18
C ILE A 179 9.04 -13.72 -1.30
N LEU A 180 9.28 -12.58 -1.94
CA LEU A 180 10.54 -11.86 -1.87
C LEU A 180 10.45 -10.76 -0.80
N LEU A 181 11.18 -10.94 0.29
CA LEU A 181 11.29 -9.98 1.36
C LEU A 181 12.55 -9.12 1.17
N VAL A 182 12.36 -7.84 0.86
CA VAL A 182 13.45 -6.87 0.68
C VAL A 182 13.73 -6.17 2.00
N ALA A 183 14.88 -6.48 2.60
CA ALA A 183 15.34 -5.96 3.88
C ALA A 183 16.46 -4.92 3.72
N LEU A 184 16.14 -3.84 2.99
CA LEU A 184 16.99 -2.65 2.86
C LEU A 184 16.42 -1.50 3.71
N GLY A 185 17.06 -0.32 3.73
CA GLY A 185 16.41 0.88 4.29
C GLY A 185 15.16 1.27 3.48
N ALA A 186 14.10 1.79 4.12
CA ALA A 186 12.79 2.01 3.48
C ALA A 186 12.86 2.68 2.09
N LYS A 187 13.48 3.87 2.01
CA LYS A 187 13.64 4.60 0.73
C LYS A 187 14.39 3.79 -0.33
N LYS A 188 15.49 3.16 0.05
CA LYS A 188 16.33 2.38 -0.87
C LYS A 188 15.65 1.09 -1.31
N GLY A 189 14.94 0.44 -0.39
CA GLY A 189 14.22 -0.80 -0.65
C GLY A 189 13.03 -0.61 -1.57
N THR A 190 12.21 0.43 -1.36
CA THR A 190 11.10 0.73 -2.28
C THR A 190 11.62 1.15 -3.66
N ALA A 191 12.69 1.96 -3.72
CA ALA A 191 13.33 2.31 -4.99
C ALA A 191 13.90 1.08 -5.73
N TRP A 192 14.54 0.15 -5.00
CA TRP A 192 15.07 -1.08 -5.58
C TRP A 192 13.95 -2.00 -6.10
N ILE A 193 12.84 -2.10 -5.38
CA ILE A 193 11.66 -2.85 -5.85
C ILE A 193 11.12 -2.21 -7.12
N GLU A 194 10.88 -0.90 -7.15
CA GLU A 194 10.34 -0.24 -8.36
C GLU A 194 11.30 -0.37 -9.55
N HIS A 195 12.61 -0.28 -9.33
CA HIS A 195 13.61 -0.48 -10.38
C HIS A 195 13.60 -1.91 -10.95
N ASN A 196 13.42 -2.93 -10.11
CA ASN A 196 13.57 -4.33 -10.52
C ASN A 196 12.28 -5.12 -10.68
N ARG A 197 11.11 -4.57 -10.32
CA ARG A 197 9.84 -5.32 -10.30
C ARG A 197 9.52 -6.04 -11.61
N HIS A 198 9.90 -5.49 -12.76
CA HIS A 198 9.66 -6.11 -14.07
C HIS A 198 10.62 -7.28 -14.38
N ARG A 199 11.71 -7.43 -13.63
CA ARG A 199 12.72 -8.50 -13.75
C ARG A 199 12.56 -9.60 -12.71
N LEU A 200 11.72 -9.37 -11.69
CA LEU A 200 11.54 -10.27 -10.55
C LEU A 200 10.34 -11.20 -10.76
N GLN A 201 10.57 -12.50 -10.57
CA GLN A 201 9.57 -13.56 -10.78
C GLN A 201 8.80 -13.94 -9.50
N ALA A 202 9.22 -13.43 -8.34
CA ALA A 202 8.53 -13.67 -7.07
C ALA A 202 7.08 -13.18 -7.12
N ARG A 203 6.14 -13.95 -6.57
CA ARG A 203 4.70 -13.66 -6.64
C ARG A 203 4.32 -12.43 -5.81
N ILE A 204 4.94 -12.31 -4.64
CA ILE A 204 4.71 -11.25 -3.68
C ILE A 204 6.06 -10.62 -3.37
N ILE A 205 6.16 -9.30 -3.56
CA ILE A 205 7.37 -8.54 -3.26
C ILE A 205 7.01 -7.52 -2.18
N SER A 206 7.73 -7.52 -1.07
CA SER A 206 7.47 -6.57 0.02
C SER A 206 8.74 -6.06 0.66
N HIS A 207 8.80 -4.75 0.89
CA HIS A 207 9.83 -4.14 1.71
C HIS A 207 9.49 -4.31 3.19
N LEU A 208 10.30 -5.10 3.90
CA LEU A 208 10.09 -5.40 5.33
C LEU A 208 11.41 -5.42 6.10
N GLY A 209 12.06 -4.25 6.18
CA GLY A 209 13.41 -4.09 6.75
C GLY A 209 13.65 -4.79 8.09
N ALA A 210 12.81 -4.54 9.11
CA ALA A 210 13.03 -5.08 10.45
C ALA A 210 12.55 -6.53 10.62
N THR A 211 11.80 -7.07 9.65
CA THR A 211 11.20 -8.41 9.76
C THR A 211 12.26 -9.51 9.71
N VAL A 212 13.34 -9.34 8.93
CA VAL A 212 14.46 -10.28 8.92
C VAL A 212 15.08 -10.40 10.32
N ASN A 213 15.28 -9.28 11.02
CA ASN A 213 15.83 -9.29 12.38
C ASN A 213 14.91 -9.98 13.39
N PHE A 214 13.60 -9.84 13.23
CA PHE A 214 12.63 -10.55 14.06
C PHE A 214 12.66 -12.06 13.81
N LEU A 215 12.69 -12.49 12.54
CA LEU A 215 12.79 -13.91 12.16
C LEU A 215 14.12 -14.53 12.62
N ALA A 216 15.22 -13.79 12.48
CA ALA A 216 16.54 -14.15 12.99
C ALA A 216 16.61 -14.27 14.52
N GLY A 217 15.64 -13.67 15.22
CA GLY A 217 15.60 -13.56 16.68
C GLY A 217 16.69 -12.65 17.23
N THR A 218 17.25 -11.74 16.42
CA THR A 218 18.23 -10.74 16.86
C THR A 218 17.55 -9.57 17.58
N VAL A 219 16.26 -9.33 17.29
CA VAL A 219 15.45 -8.35 18.01
C VAL A 219 14.22 -9.01 18.61
N ARG A 220 13.89 -8.66 19.86
CA ARG A 220 12.68 -9.16 20.53
C ARG A 220 11.47 -8.32 20.17
N ARG A 221 10.39 -8.97 19.73
CA ARG A 221 9.09 -8.33 19.55
C ARG A 221 8.51 -7.87 20.89
N ALA A 222 7.65 -6.86 20.86
CA ALA A 222 6.90 -6.46 22.05
C ALA A 222 5.95 -7.58 22.48
N PRO A 223 5.73 -7.79 23.80
CA PRO A 223 4.72 -8.74 24.27
C PRO A 223 3.34 -8.48 23.68
N GLN A 224 2.51 -9.52 23.53
CA GLN A 224 1.19 -9.40 22.89
C GLN A 224 0.32 -8.29 23.49
N ALA A 225 0.29 -8.16 24.82
CA ALA A 225 -0.45 -7.09 25.49
C ALA A 225 -0.02 -5.69 25.05
N VAL A 226 1.29 -5.46 24.92
CA VAL A 226 1.87 -4.18 24.48
C VAL A 226 1.52 -3.90 23.00
N ARG A 227 1.58 -4.93 22.15
CA ARG A 227 1.14 -4.85 20.74
C ARG A 227 -0.35 -4.54 20.64
N ASN A 228 -1.17 -5.24 21.44
CA ASN A 228 -2.61 -5.04 21.52
C ASN A 228 -2.99 -3.67 22.05
N LEU A 229 -2.14 -2.99 22.82
CA LEU A 229 -2.31 -1.59 23.21
C LEU A 229 -1.83 -0.62 22.12
N GLY A 230 -0.98 -1.08 21.19
CA GLY A 230 -0.40 -0.26 20.11
C GLY A 230 0.86 0.48 20.54
N LEU A 231 1.52 -0.02 21.57
CA LEU A 231 2.71 0.58 22.17
C LEU A 231 4.01 -0.12 21.72
N GLU A 232 3.96 -0.89 20.63
CA GLU A 232 5.15 -1.56 20.08
C GLU A 232 6.24 -0.54 19.69
N TRP A 233 5.85 0.67 19.26
CA TRP A 233 6.79 1.75 19.01
C TRP A 233 7.50 2.23 20.29
N VAL A 234 6.82 2.24 21.44
CA VAL A 234 7.42 2.55 22.76
C VAL A 234 8.41 1.46 23.14
N TRP A 235 8.00 0.20 23.00
CA TRP A 235 8.88 -0.96 23.24
C TRP A 235 10.15 -0.92 22.37
N ARG A 236 10.02 -0.47 21.13
CA ARG A 236 11.16 -0.27 20.22
C ARG A 236 12.08 0.86 20.68
N ILE A 237 11.55 1.98 21.17
CA ILE A 237 12.39 3.05 21.77
C ILE A 237 13.16 2.51 22.98
N LEU A 238 12.52 1.70 23.82
CA LEU A 238 13.19 1.11 24.99
C LEU A 238 14.36 0.19 24.60
N GLN A 239 14.24 -0.58 23.51
CA GLN A 239 15.33 -1.41 23.01
C GLN A 239 16.39 -0.62 22.23
N GLU A 240 15.98 0.40 21.47
CA GLU A 240 16.84 1.20 20.62
C GLU A 240 16.55 2.71 20.84
N PRO A 241 17.13 3.35 21.87
CA PRO A 241 16.79 4.73 22.27
C PRO A 241 17.00 5.76 21.16
N LYS A 242 17.93 5.51 20.23
CA LYS A 242 18.19 6.36 19.05
C LYS A 242 16.94 6.52 18.15
N LEU A 243 15.99 5.58 18.22
CA LEU A 243 14.72 5.67 17.47
C LEU A 243 13.81 6.79 17.96
N PHE A 244 13.99 7.28 19.19
CA PHE A 244 13.18 8.36 19.76
C PHE A 244 13.23 9.62 18.88
N SER A 245 14.43 10.09 18.52
CA SER A 245 14.59 11.30 17.71
C SER A 245 13.88 11.19 16.36
N ARG A 246 13.93 10.00 15.75
CA ARG A 246 13.20 9.72 14.49
C ARG A 246 11.70 9.78 14.71
N TYR A 247 11.17 9.05 15.71
CA TYR A 247 9.74 9.02 15.98
C TYR A 247 9.17 10.38 16.42
N ALA A 248 9.93 11.16 17.17
CA ALA A 248 9.55 12.53 17.54
C ALA A 248 9.47 13.43 16.30
N ALA A 249 10.45 13.37 15.39
CA ALA A 249 10.44 14.15 14.16
C ALA A 249 9.27 13.77 13.23
N ASP A 250 9.01 12.47 13.06
CA ASP A 250 7.90 11.96 12.24
C ASP A 250 6.55 12.31 12.86
N GLY A 251 6.41 12.13 14.18
CA GLY A 251 5.20 12.47 14.93
C GLY A 251 4.90 13.96 14.92
N LEU A 252 5.92 14.82 15.05
CA LEU A 252 5.76 16.27 14.98
C LEU A 252 5.33 16.72 13.58
N LEU A 253 5.89 16.12 12.52
CA LEU A 253 5.45 16.40 11.16
C LEU A 253 3.98 16.01 10.97
N LEU A 254 3.60 14.80 11.38
CA LEU A 254 2.22 14.34 11.29
C LEU A 254 1.28 15.26 12.08
N LEU A 255 1.64 15.62 13.32
CA LEU A 255 0.85 16.54 14.13
C LEU A 255 0.66 17.89 13.44
N ARG A 256 1.76 18.50 12.94
CA ARG A 256 1.69 19.75 12.18
C ARG A 256 0.76 19.63 10.98
N MET A 257 0.85 18.54 10.24
CA MET A 257 -0.01 18.27 9.09
C MET A 257 -1.48 18.16 9.44
N LEU A 258 -1.80 17.51 10.57
CA LEU A 258 -3.16 17.36 11.07
C LEU A 258 -3.71 18.70 11.57
N LEU A 259 -2.91 19.48 12.30
CA LEU A 259 -3.31 20.80 12.80
C LEU A 259 -3.62 21.77 11.66
N LEU A 260 -2.77 21.83 10.63
CA LEU A 260 -3.00 22.67 9.45
C LEU A 260 -4.25 22.28 8.68
N ARG A 261 -4.70 21.02 8.78
CA ARG A 261 -5.89 20.49 8.11
C ARG A 261 -7.13 20.44 9.00
N LEU A 262 -7.01 20.75 10.28
CA LEU A 262 -8.09 20.63 11.25
C LEU A 262 -9.36 21.42 10.86
N PRO A 263 -9.26 22.68 10.38
CA PRO A 263 -10.46 23.42 9.96
C PRO A 263 -11.17 22.77 8.76
N LEU A 264 -10.40 22.25 7.80
CA LEU A 264 -10.94 21.54 6.64
C LEU A 264 -11.55 20.21 7.05
N TRP A 265 -10.93 19.50 7.98
CA TRP A 265 -11.47 18.26 8.53
C TRP A 265 -12.82 18.48 9.25
N LEU A 266 -12.93 19.53 10.08
CA LEU A 266 -14.20 19.86 10.75
C LEU A 266 -15.32 20.14 9.73
N ARG A 267 -15.01 20.90 8.68
CA ARG A 267 -15.95 21.17 7.57
C ARG A 267 -16.32 19.88 6.84
N TYR A 268 -15.32 19.05 6.53
CA TYR A 268 -15.49 17.77 5.87
C TYR A 268 -16.41 16.83 6.65
N ARG A 269 -16.23 16.73 7.97
CA ARG A 269 -17.12 15.94 8.85
C ARG A 269 -18.55 16.46 8.82
N GLY A 270 -18.75 17.78 8.81
CA GLY A 270 -20.06 18.39 8.63
C GLY A 270 -20.71 18.03 7.28
N TRP A 271 -19.93 18.03 6.20
CA TRP A 271 -20.41 17.61 4.87
C TRP A 271 -20.73 16.11 4.84
N GLN A 272 -19.85 15.27 5.36
CA GLN A 272 -20.02 13.83 5.41
C GLN A 272 -21.32 13.44 6.13
N VAL A 273 -21.63 14.06 7.28
CA VAL A 273 -22.89 13.80 8.02
C VAL A 273 -24.11 14.24 7.22
N ARG A 274 -24.06 15.40 6.55
CA ARG A 274 -25.18 15.91 5.73
C ARG A 274 -25.45 15.00 4.53
N HIS A 275 -24.41 14.67 3.78
CA HIS A 275 -24.48 13.85 2.57
C HIS A 275 -24.84 12.38 2.87
N SER A 276 -24.38 11.83 4.00
CA SER A 276 -24.79 10.49 4.45
C SER A 276 -26.30 10.37 4.72
N ARG A 277 -27.00 11.47 4.98
CA ARG A 277 -28.46 11.50 5.24
C ARG A 277 -29.32 11.67 3.99
N GLN A 278 -28.74 12.14 2.87
CA GLN A 278 -29.49 12.49 1.66
C GLN A 278 -29.88 11.28 0.80
N GLY A 279 -29.33 10.08 1.09
CA GLY A 279 -29.83 8.79 0.60
C GLY A 279 -29.65 8.49 -0.90
N HIS A 280 -29.28 9.47 -1.71
CA HIS A 280 -29.13 9.33 -3.17
C HIS A 280 -27.65 9.46 -3.55
N PRO A 281 -26.87 8.37 -3.53
CA PRO A 281 -25.48 8.43 -3.96
C PRO A 281 -25.43 8.78 -5.46
N GLY A 282 -24.73 9.87 -5.78
CA GLY A 282 -24.49 10.28 -7.16
C GLY A 282 -23.54 9.32 -7.86
N SER A 283 -23.72 9.16 -9.17
CA SER A 283 -22.87 8.36 -10.05
C SER A 283 -22.05 9.29 -10.96
N GLY A 284 -21.71 8.83 -12.16
CA GLY A 284 -21.18 9.69 -13.19
C GLY A 284 -21.63 9.22 -14.57
N GLN A 285 -21.63 10.15 -15.52
CA GLN A 285 -21.93 9.87 -16.91
C GLN A 285 -20.64 9.64 -17.69
N TRP A 286 -20.69 8.69 -18.62
CA TRP A 286 -19.61 8.41 -19.56
C TRP A 286 -19.83 9.21 -20.84
N ARG A 287 -18.88 10.05 -21.22
CA ARG A 287 -18.86 10.73 -22.52
C ARG A 287 -17.62 10.35 -23.30
N GLU A 288 -17.82 9.80 -24.48
CA GLU A 288 -16.72 9.57 -25.42
C GLU A 288 -16.46 10.87 -26.17
N GLU A 289 -15.32 11.48 -25.88
CA GLU A 289 -14.77 12.60 -26.63
C GLU A 289 -13.46 12.09 -27.29
N ASP A 290 -13.15 12.51 -28.51
CA ASP A 290 -11.86 12.19 -29.12
C ASP A 290 -10.89 13.32 -28.72
N PRO A 291 -9.72 13.06 -28.09
CA PRO A 291 -9.04 11.76 -27.89
C PRO A 291 -9.21 11.09 -26.51
N ALA A 292 -10.05 11.62 -25.62
CA ALA A 292 -10.15 11.18 -24.23
C ALA A 292 -11.59 10.88 -23.76
N VAL A 293 -11.76 9.89 -22.90
CA VAL A 293 -13.06 9.65 -22.26
C VAL A 293 -13.24 10.62 -21.10
N THR A 294 -14.34 11.37 -21.12
CA THR A 294 -14.72 12.29 -20.04
C THR A 294 -15.75 11.64 -19.13
N LEU A 295 -15.42 11.50 -17.84
CA LEU A 295 -16.34 11.08 -16.79
C LEU A 295 -16.91 12.33 -16.10
N LEU A 296 -18.20 12.58 -16.28
CA LEU A 296 -18.90 13.67 -15.63
C LEU A 296 -19.49 13.18 -14.31
N PHE A 297 -18.96 13.64 -13.19
CA PHE A 297 -19.41 13.21 -11.87
C PHE A 297 -20.61 14.00 -11.34
N ASP A 298 -21.53 13.29 -10.68
CA ASP A 298 -22.66 13.88 -9.97
C ASP A 298 -22.22 14.56 -8.65
N ALA A 299 -23.17 15.16 -7.94
CA ALA A 299 -22.89 15.95 -6.75
C ALA A 299 -22.27 15.18 -5.56
N ASP A 300 -22.51 13.87 -5.44
CA ASP A 300 -22.20 13.12 -4.22
C ASP A 300 -21.50 11.78 -4.50
N LEU A 301 -20.17 11.78 -4.41
CA LEU A 301 -19.32 10.64 -4.77
C LEU A 301 -18.97 9.80 -3.55
N GLN A 302 -19.89 8.91 -3.16
CA GLN A 302 -19.75 8.00 -2.02
C GLN A 302 -19.46 6.55 -2.46
N ALA A 303 -18.22 6.27 -2.87
CA ALA A 303 -17.87 4.96 -3.42
C ALA A 303 -17.91 3.81 -2.39
N ALA A 304 -17.95 4.12 -1.09
CA ALA A 304 -18.13 3.09 -0.05
C ALA A 304 -19.52 2.43 -0.09
N ARG A 305 -20.52 3.10 -0.69
CA ARG A 305 -21.92 2.64 -0.71
C ARG A 305 -22.56 2.68 -2.11
N ASN A 306 -21.76 2.92 -3.15
CA ASN A 306 -22.25 3.08 -4.51
C ASN A 306 -21.55 2.12 -5.49
N PRO A 307 -22.10 0.90 -5.71
CA PRO A 307 -21.56 -0.05 -6.68
C PRO A 307 -21.46 0.51 -8.10
N ALA A 308 -22.44 1.31 -8.54
CA ALA A 308 -22.45 1.88 -9.89
C ALA A 308 -21.28 2.84 -10.13
N LEU A 309 -20.88 3.63 -9.12
CA LEU A 309 -19.70 4.48 -9.18
C LEU A 309 -18.42 3.66 -9.28
N ARG A 310 -18.34 2.52 -8.57
CA ARG A 310 -17.18 1.61 -8.64
C ARG A 310 -17.08 0.95 -10.01
N ASP A 311 -18.21 0.51 -10.56
CA ASP A 311 -18.28 -0.07 -11.90
C ASP A 311 -17.92 0.95 -12.99
N LEU A 312 -18.30 2.22 -12.82
CA LEU A 312 -17.87 3.30 -13.70
C LEU A 312 -16.35 3.47 -13.70
N LEU A 313 -15.73 3.54 -12.51
CA LEU A 313 -14.27 3.65 -12.38
C LEU A 313 -13.56 2.40 -12.91
N ARG A 314 -14.13 1.21 -12.70
CA ARG A 314 -13.62 -0.04 -13.26
C ARG A 314 -13.63 -0.02 -14.79
N ARG A 315 -14.74 0.39 -15.40
CA ARG A 315 -14.84 0.54 -16.86
C ARG A 315 -13.82 1.56 -17.38
N ALA A 316 -13.63 2.67 -16.65
CA ALA A 316 -12.66 3.69 -17.03
C ALA A 316 -11.22 3.16 -16.96
N ALA A 317 -10.88 2.37 -15.94
CA ALA A 317 -9.56 1.74 -15.81
C ALA A 317 -9.25 0.69 -16.89
N LEU A 318 -10.30 0.12 -17.51
CA LEU A 318 -10.20 -0.81 -18.64
C LEU A 318 -10.24 -0.10 -19.99
N ALA A 319 -10.55 1.20 -20.03
CA ALA A 319 -10.51 1.97 -21.25
C ALA A 319 -9.06 2.16 -21.67
N ASP A 320 -8.74 1.78 -22.90
CA ASP A 320 -7.42 2.04 -23.46
C ASP A 320 -7.33 3.46 -24.06
N ARG A 321 -7.73 4.47 -23.26
CA ARG A 321 -7.75 5.88 -23.66
C ARG A 321 -7.31 6.78 -22.51
N ASP A 322 -6.96 8.01 -22.84
CA ASP A 322 -6.78 9.06 -21.84
C ASP A 322 -8.12 9.37 -21.15
N LEU A 323 -8.06 9.75 -19.87
CA LEU A 323 -9.24 10.02 -19.06
C LEU A 323 -9.28 11.47 -18.61
N VAL A 324 -10.47 12.05 -18.64
CA VAL A 324 -10.78 13.34 -18.04
C VAL A 324 -11.85 13.13 -16.97
N LEU A 325 -11.57 13.57 -15.75
CA LEU A 325 -12.49 13.48 -14.62
C LEU A 325 -13.05 14.87 -14.33
N ASP A 326 -14.34 15.07 -14.55
CA ASP A 326 -14.99 16.37 -14.38
C ASP A 326 -15.78 16.44 -13.07
N PHE A 327 -15.43 17.41 -12.22
CA PHE A 327 -16.02 17.62 -10.90
C PHE A 327 -16.97 18.83 -10.81
N GLN A 328 -17.47 19.36 -11.93
CA GLN A 328 -18.29 20.58 -11.97
C GLN A 328 -19.51 20.52 -11.01
N ALA A 329 -20.23 19.39 -11.01
CA ALA A 329 -21.38 19.20 -10.15
C ALA A 329 -20.99 18.72 -8.73
N THR A 330 -19.78 18.19 -8.54
CA THR A 330 -19.31 17.53 -7.32
C THR A 330 -19.33 18.46 -6.11
N LYS A 331 -20.05 18.03 -5.07
CA LYS A 331 -20.19 18.73 -3.78
C LYS A 331 -19.55 17.96 -2.64
N PHE A 332 -19.39 16.64 -2.77
CA PHE A 332 -18.77 15.78 -1.77
C PHE A 332 -18.09 14.57 -2.41
N MET A 333 -17.00 14.12 -1.78
CA MET A 333 -16.26 12.90 -2.11
C MET A 333 -15.91 12.20 -0.80
N ASP A 334 -16.25 10.91 -0.69
CA ASP A 334 -15.77 10.10 0.42
C ASP A 334 -14.32 9.62 0.19
N GLY A 335 -13.64 9.20 1.26
CA GLY A 335 -12.27 8.70 1.16
C GLY A 335 -12.17 7.41 0.37
N ALA A 336 -13.26 6.65 0.21
CA ALA A 336 -13.28 5.48 -0.64
C ALA A 336 -13.15 5.87 -2.12
N PHE A 337 -13.91 6.88 -2.57
CA PHE A 337 -13.79 7.43 -3.91
C PHE A 337 -12.38 7.97 -4.15
N LEU A 338 -11.83 8.72 -3.19
CA LEU A 338 -10.46 9.24 -3.30
C LEU A 338 -9.41 8.11 -3.33
N GLY A 339 -9.63 7.00 -2.62
CA GLY A 339 -8.79 5.82 -2.69
C GLY A 339 -8.82 5.18 -4.09
N LEU A 340 -10.03 5.00 -4.65
CA LEU A 340 -10.21 4.48 -6.01
C LEU A 340 -9.68 5.44 -7.08
N LEU A 341 -9.73 6.74 -6.85
CA LEU A 341 -9.12 7.75 -7.73
C LEU A 341 -7.60 7.55 -7.81
N LEU A 342 -6.92 7.35 -6.66
CA LEU A 342 -5.47 7.05 -6.64
C LEU A 342 -5.16 5.73 -7.39
N LEU A 343 -6.03 4.72 -7.25
CA LEU A 343 -5.90 3.46 -7.98
C LEU A 343 -6.06 3.65 -9.50
N LEU A 344 -7.04 4.46 -9.93
CA LEU A 344 -7.26 4.80 -11.33
C LEU A 344 -6.07 5.59 -11.92
N GLN A 345 -5.55 6.57 -11.18
CA GLN A 345 -4.34 7.32 -11.57
C GLN A 345 -3.15 6.39 -11.79
N LYS A 346 -2.90 5.48 -10.84
CA LYS A 346 -1.87 4.45 -10.98
C LYS A 346 -2.08 3.60 -12.23
N GLN A 347 -3.31 3.18 -12.52
CA GLN A 347 -3.60 2.34 -13.68
C GLN A 347 -3.35 3.07 -15.01
N GLN A 348 -3.78 4.34 -15.13
CA GLN A 348 -3.47 5.17 -16.31
C GLN A 348 -1.97 5.31 -16.50
N GLN A 349 -1.23 5.63 -15.43
CA GLN A 349 0.22 5.76 -15.48
C GLN A 349 0.91 4.46 -15.93
N LYS A 350 0.50 3.30 -15.39
CA LYS A 350 1.05 1.99 -15.78
C LYS A 350 0.79 1.67 -17.26
N ASN A 351 -0.34 2.12 -17.80
CA ASN A 351 -0.70 1.94 -19.20
C ASN A 351 -0.11 3.02 -20.14
N GLY A 352 0.71 3.94 -19.62
CA GLY A 352 1.25 5.05 -20.43
C GLY A 352 0.19 6.06 -20.88
N ARG A 353 -0.93 6.14 -20.15
CA ARG A 353 -2.07 7.03 -20.44
C ARG A 353 -2.12 8.20 -19.48
N GLN A 354 -2.80 9.27 -19.89
CA GLN A 354 -2.98 10.47 -19.08
C GLN A 354 -4.32 10.44 -18.31
N LEU A 355 -4.34 11.10 -17.16
CA LEU A 355 -5.54 11.36 -16.38
C LEU A 355 -5.56 12.83 -15.97
N ALA A 356 -6.50 13.59 -16.52
CA ALA A 356 -6.72 15.00 -16.18
C ALA A 356 -7.91 15.16 -15.23
N LEU A 357 -7.82 16.11 -14.30
CA LEU A 357 -8.95 16.50 -13.44
C LEU A 357 -9.42 17.89 -13.87
N ARG A 358 -10.73 18.08 -14.07
CA ARG A 358 -11.37 19.36 -14.40
C ARG A 358 -12.29 19.82 -13.28
N HIS A 359 -12.48 21.14 -13.16
CA HIS A 359 -13.34 21.76 -12.16
C HIS A 359 -12.97 21.37 -10.71
N THR A 360 -11.67 21.40 -10.41
CA THR A 360 -11.13 21.01 -9.11
C THR A 360 -11.09 22.14 -8.09
N GLU A 361 -11.70 23.29 -8.35
CA GLU A 361 -11.84 24.44 -7.47
C GLU A 361 -12.92 24.28 -6.38
N GLY A 362 -13.02 25.23 -5.45
CA GLY A 362 -14.11 25.26 -4.46
C GLY A 362 -14.11 24.08 -3.47
N ARG A 363 -15.18 23.27 -3.50
CA ARG A 363 -15.34 22.11 -2.59
C ARG A 363 -14.38 20.97 -2.96
N PRO A 364 -14.29 20.51 -4.23
CA PRO A 364 -13.26 19.56 -4.66
C PRO A 364 -11.84 19.93 -4.18
N ALA A 365 -11.39 21.18 -4.39
CA ALA A 365 -10.07 21.65 -3.93
C ALA A 365 -9.84 21.42 -2.44
N GLN A 366 -10.83 21.79 -1.62
CA GLN A 366 -10.75 21.66 -0.16
C GLN A 366 -10.64 20.19 0.28
N ILE A 367 -11.36 19.30 -0.42
CA ILE A 367 -11.30 17.87 -0.15
C ILE A 367 -9.96 17.30 -0.60
N PHE A 368 -9.49 17.58 -1.83
CA PHE A 368 -8.17 17.12 -2.29
C PHE A 368 -7.04 17.59 -1.37
N HIS A 369 -7.06 18.86 -0.95
CA HIS A 369 -6.07 19.39 -0.01
C HIS A 369 -6.09 18.70 1.36
N LEU A 370 -7.29 18.46 1.91
CA LEU A 370 -7.46 17.72 3.16
C LEU A 370 -6.87 16.31 3.06
N PHE A 371 -7.14 15.62 1.95
CA PHE A 371 -6.61 14.29 1.69
C PHE A 371 -5.19 14.29 1.15
N GLY A 372 -4.56 15.44 0.94
CA GLY A 372 -3.19 15.50 0.44
C GLY A 372 -3.02 14.91 -0.96
N ILE A 373 -4.05 15.03 -1.79
CA ILE A 373 -3.98 14.77 -3.22
C ILE A 373 -3.64 16.11 -3.87
N PRO A 374 -2.55 16.23 -4.64
CA PRO A 374 -2.28 17.45 -5.38
C PRO A 374 -3.42 17.69 -6.37
N ALA A 375 -4.07 18.85 -6.27
CA ALA A 375 -4.91 19.31 -7.36
C ALA A 375 -3.96 19.65 -8.53
N PRO A 376 -4.20 19.12 -9.74
CA PRO A 376 -3.35 19.38 -10.89
C PRO A 376 -3.33 20.86 -11.28
#